data_AF-A0A1M6MZI1-F1
#
_entry.id   AF-A0A1M6MZI1-F1
#
_cell.length_a   1.000
_cell.length_b   1.000
_cell.length_c   1.000
_cell.angle_alpha   90.00
_cell.angle_beta   90.00
_cell.angle_gamma   90.00
#
_symmetry.space_group_name_H-M   'P 1'
#
loop_
_entity.id
_entity.type
_entity.pdbx_description
1 polymer ?
#
loop_
_entity_poly.entity_id
_entity_poly.type
_entity_poly.pdbx_seq_one_letter_code
_entity_poly.pdbx_strand_id
1 'polypeptide(L)'
;MDEIKISIKNKIEIERFILLSIIGLMDSLIAGAISIEECERYIFSPYSIEKLNNLNLNESIVELVEMGCELEDIESLIPEKLNKSIDEIKLKAIDLLINLPKSEGEIKKWID
;
A
#
# COMPACT_ATOMS: atom_id res chain seq x y z
N MET A 1 21.10 -14.63 -10.15
CA MET A 1 19.88 -14.27 -9.41
C MET A 1 19.19 -13.24 -10.28
N ASP A 2 17.96 -13.51 -10.67
CA ASP A 2 17.22 -12.63 -11.57
C ASP A 2 16.65 -11.47 -10.75
N GLU A 3 16.81 -10.24 -11.24
CA GLU A 3 16.40 -9.01 -10.56
C GLU A 3 15.55 -8.17 -11.52
N ILE A 4 14.41 -7.69 -11.05
CA ILE A 4 13.60 -6.68 -11.74
C ILE A 4 13.66 -5.39 -10.93
N LYS A 5 13.96 -4.28 -11.60
CA LYS A 5 13.96 -2.95 -10.98
C LYS A 5 12.69 -2.21 -11.39
N ILE A 6 11.93 -1.77 -10.39
CA ILE A 6 10.77 -0.91 -10.61
C ILE A 6 11.23 0.54 -10.38
N SER A 7 11.04 1.40 -11.39
CA SER A 7 11.33 2.83 -11.29
C SER A 7 10.10 3.64 -11.67
N ILE A 8 9.64 4.46 -10.72
CA ILE A 8 8.45 5.28 -10.88
C ILE A 8 8.87 6.73 -10.65
N LYS A 9 8.52 7.58 -11.62
CA LYS A 9 8.76 9.02 -11.57
C LYS A 9 7.44 9.72 -11.33
N ASN A 10 7.50 10.98 -10.90
CA ASN A 10 6.34 11.79 -10.52
C ASN A 10 5.67 11.27 -9.23
N LYS A 11 5.43 12.20 -8.30
CA LYS A 11 4.70 11.97 -7.06
C LYS A 11 3.35 11.28 -7.29
N ILE A 12 2.55 11.74 -8.25
CA ILE A 12 1.21 11.18 -8.54
C ILE A 12 1.29 9.69 -8.94
N GLU A 13 2.26 9.32 -9.77
CA GLU A 13 2.40 7.93 -10.20
C GLU A 13 2.97 7.03 -9.09
N ILE A 14 3.84 7.59 -8.22
CA ILE A 14 4.30 6.89 -7.01
C ILE A 14 3.10 6.62 -6.09
N GLU A 15 2.27 7.63 -5.82
CA GLU A 15 1.05 7.50 -5.02
C GLU A 15 0.09 6.48 -5.62
N ARG A 16 -0.12 6.52 -6.94
CA ARG A 16 -0.95 5.55 -7.67
C ARG A 16 -0.43 4.13 -7.52
N PHE A 17 0.87 3.92 -7.66
CA PHE A 17 1.49 2.60 -7.52
C PHE A 17 1.31 2.05 -6.11
N ILE A 18 1.52 2.88 -5.08
CA ILE A 18 1.34 2.48 -3.68
C ILE A 18 -0.13 2.09 -3.43
N LEU A 19 -1.08 2.92 -3.87
CA LEU A 19 -2.51 2.63 -3.69
C LEU A 19 -2.93 1.32 -4.39
N LEU A 20 -2.48 1.10 -5.64
CA LEU A 20 -2.73 -0.16 -6.35
C LEU A 20 -2.11 -1.36 -5.63
N SER A 21 -0.91 -1.19 -5.08
CA SER A 21 -0.24 -2.24 -4.31
C SER A 21 -1.00 -2.56 -3.02
N ILE A 22 -1.43 -1.54 -2.27
CA ILE A 22 -2.23 -1.71 -1.05
C ILE A 22 -3.52 -2.47 -1.37
N ILE A 23 -4.26 -2.07 -2.41
CA ILE A 23 -5.50 -2.76 -2.82
C ILE A 23 -5.24 -4.23 -3.11
N GLY A 24 -4.22 -4.52 -3.94
CA GLY A 24 -3.86 -5.90 -4.29
C GLY A 24 -3.42 -6.73 -3.08
N LEU A 25 -2.68 -6.14 -2.15
CA LEU A 25 -2.27 -6.80 -0.91
C LEU A 25 -3.47 -7.11 -0.01
N MET A 26 -4.39 -6.16 0.18
CA MET A 26 -5.57 -6.38 1.02
C MET A 26 -6.52 -7.44 0.45
N ASP A 27 -6.76 -7.45 -0.86
CA ASP A 27 -7.56 -8.51 -1.49
C ASP A 27 -6.86 -9.88 -1.41
N SER A 28 -5.54 -9.92 -1.59
CA SER A 28 -4.75 -11.16 -1.47
C SER A 28 -4.74 -11.69 -0.04
N LEU A 29 -4.63 -10.80 0.95
CA LEU A 29 -4.65 -11.13 2.38
C LEU A 29 -6.03 -11.67 2.80
N ILE A 30 -7.12 -11.02 2.41
CA ILE A 30 -8.50 -11.53 2.67
C ILE A 30 -8.73 -12.89 2.02
N ALA A 31 -8.18 -13.12 0.83
CA ALA A 31 -8.29 -14.40 0.15
C ALA A 31 -7.42 -15.52 0.77
N GLY A 32 -6.58 -15.19 1.76
CA GLY A 32 -5.60 -16.11 2.35
C GLY A 32 -4.48 -16.50 1.38
N ALA A 33 -4.24 -15.70 0.35
CA ALA A 33 -3.20 -15.95 -0.65
C ALA A 33 -1.81 -15.54 -0.17
N ILE A 34 -1.74 -14.61 0.78
CA ILE A 34 -0.52 -14.14 1.45
C ILE A 34 -0.78 -13.95 2.95
N SER A 35 0.27 -13.89 3.76
CA SER A 35 0.21 -13.58 5.18
C SER A 35 0.41 -12.09 5.50
N ILE A 36 0.15 -11.70 6.75
CA ILE A 36 0.46 -10.35 7.26
C ILE A 36 1.98 -10.11 7.20
N GLU A 37 2.79 -11.09 7.60
CA GLU A 37 4.26 -11.02 7.53
C GLU A 37 4.76 -10.76 6.09
N GLU A 38 4.12 -11.35 5.07
CA GLU A 38 4.46 -11.06 3.68
C GLU A 38 4.13 -9.61 3.32
N CYS A 39 2.98 -9.09 3.74
CA CYS A 39 2.61 -7.69 3.52
C CYS A 39 3.60 -6.71 4.17
N GLU A 40 4.10 -7.02 5.37
CA GLU A 40 5.12 -6.23 6.07
C GLU A 40 6.44 -6.18 5.32
N ARG A 41 6.89 -7.35 4.82
CA ARG A 41 8.10 -7.46 3.99
C ARG A 41 7.99 -6.65 2.69
N TYR A 42 6.78 -6.48 2.17
CA TYR A 42 6.55 -5.77 0.91
C TYR A 42 6.40 -4.26 1.10
N ILE A 43 5.54 -3.80 2.02
CA ILE A 43 5.26 -2.36 2.16
C ILE A 43 4.88 -1.91 3.57
N PHE A 44 4.25 -2.74 4.41
CA PHE A 44 3.81 -2.30 5.74
C PHE A 44 4.95 -2.38 6.77
N SER A 45 5.83 -1.39 6.73
CA SER A 45 6.93 -1.29 7.69
C SER A 45 7.23 0.16 8.07
N PRO A 46 7.83 0.39 9.26
CA PRO A 46 8.33 1.71 9.66
C PRO A 46 9.29 2.32 8.63
N TYR A 47 10.10 1.49 7.99
CA TYR A 47 11.02 1.93 6.93
C TYR A 47 10.28 2.47 5.71
N SER A 48 9.20 1.79 5.28
CA SER A 48 8.35 2.29 4.19
C SER A 48 7.73 3.63 4.56
N ILE A 49 7.15 3.75 5.77
CA ILE A 49 6.54 4.99 6.27
C ILE A 49 7.54 6.15 6.21
N GLU A 50 8.75 5.96 6.75
CA GLU A 50 9.82 6.96 6.70
C GLU A 50 10.13 7.39 5.25
N LYS A 51 10.23 6.41 4.34
CA LYS A 51 10.54 6.66 2.93
C LYS A 51 9.42 7.42 2.22
N LEU A 52 8.15 7.10 2.49
CA LEU A 52 7.00 7.81 1.91
C LEU A 52 6.91 9.25 2.43
N ASN A 53 7.17 9.46 3.72
CA ASN A 53 7.24 10.79 4.33
C ASN A 53 8.38 11.63 3.72
N ASN A 54 9.56 11.04 3.52
CA ASN A 54 10.68 11.73 2.87
C ASN A 54 10.41 12.12 1.40
N LEU A 55 9.50 11.41 0.73
CA LEU A 55 9.02 11.76 -0.61
C LEU A 55 7.90 12.81 -0.59
N ASN A 56 7.49 13.28 0.59
CA ASN A 56 6.36 14.19 0.82
C ASN A 56 5.10 13.70 0.11
N LEU A 57 4.77 12.41 0.20
CA LEU A 57 3.52 11.88 -0.36
C LEU A 57 2.30 12.38 0.41
N ASN A 58 1.12 12.19 -0.16
CA ASN A 58 -0.14 12.46 0.53
C ASN A 58 -0.19 11.72 1.88
N GLU A 59 -0.41 12.47 2.97
CA GLU A 59 -0.45 11.95 4.35
C GLU A 59 -1.47 10.82 4.49
N SER A 60 -2.63 10.91 3.85
CA SER A 60 -3.64 9.84 3.89
C SER A 60 -3.17 8.53 3.26
N ILE A 61 -2.18 8.55 2.36
CA ILE A 61 -1.56 7.33 1.83
C ILE A 61 -0.56 6.75 2.83
N VAL A 62 0.17 7.61 3.55
CA VAL A 62 1.10 7.19 4.61
C VAL A 62 0.31 6.56 5.76
N GLU A 63 -0.80 7.16 6.17
CA GLU A 63 -1.72 6.61 7.18
C GLU A 63 -2.20 5.20 6.81
N LEU A 64 -2.45 4.89 5.52
CA LEU A 64 -2.83 3.54 5.11
C LEU A 64 -1.69 2.52 5.30
N VAL A 65 -0.44 2.94 5.12
CA VAL A 65 0.72 2.07 5.38
C VAL A 65 0.89 1.87 6.89
N GLU A 66 0.67 2.91 7.69
CA GLU A 66 0.65 2.83 9.16
C GLU A 66 -0.44 1.87 9.65
N MET A 67 -1.67 2.00 9.16
CA MET A 67 -2.76 1.06 9.47
C MET A 67 -2.40 -0.38 9.08
N GLY A 68 -1.68 -0.58 7.97
CA GLY A 68 -1.22 -1.91 7.56
C GLY A 68 -0.20 -2.52 8.52
N CYS A 69 0.66 -1.71 9.14
CA CYS A 69 1.60 -2.15 10.18
C CYS A 69 0.90 -2.63 11.46
N GLU A 70 -0.32 -2.17 11.72
CA GLU A 70 -1.10 -2.54 12.91
C GLU A 70 -1.87 -3.87 12.75
N LEU A 71 -1.84 -4.49 11.57
CA LEU A 71 -2.65 -5.69 11.30
C LEU A 71 -2.25 -6.89 12.14
N GLU A 72 -0.96 -7.10 12.42
CA GLU A 72 -0.49 -8.19 13.30
C GLU A 72 -1.01 -8.02 14.74
N ASP A 73 -1.01 -6.79 15.24
CA ASP A 73 -1.56 -6.47 16.56
C ASP A 73 -3.07 -6.72 16.60
N ILE A 74 -3.79 -6.37 15.53
CA ILE A 74 -5.22 -6.63 15.44
C ILE A 74 -5.51 -8.12 15.39
N GLU A 75 -4.75 -8.91 14.61
CA GLU A 75 -4.90 -10.36 14.56
C GLU A 75 -4.68 -11.01 15.93
N SER A 76 -3.65 -10.57 16.66
CA SER A 76 -3.27 -11.16 17.94
C SER A 76 -4.18 -10.74 19.11
N LEU A 77 -4.65 -9.48 19.13
CA LEU A 77 -5.41 -8.93 20.26
C LEU A 77 -6.93 -9.01 20.07
N ILE A 78 -7.43 -8.82 18.85
CA ILE A 78 -8.86 -8.65 18.51
C ILE A 78 -9.17 -9.25 17.12
N PRO A 79 -8.94 -10.56 16.91
CA PRO A 79 -9.01 -11.21 15.59
C PRO A 79 -10.36 -11.05 14.89
N GLU A 80 -11.46 -10.90 15.63
CA GLU A 80 -12.79 -10.67 15.06
C GLU A 80 -12.92 -9.34 14.28
N LYS A 81 -11.99 -8.41 14.49
CA LYS A 81 -11.94 -7.12 13.75
C LYS A 81 -11.00 -7.16 12.55
N LEU A 82 -10.16 -8.19 12.41
CA LEU A 82 -9.11 -8.23 11.39
C LEU A 82 -9.66 -8.02 9.97
N ASN A 83 -10.65 -8.82 9.57
CA ASN A 83 -11.25 -8.71 8.23
C ASN A 83 -11.86 -7.32 7.98
N LYS A 84 -12.47 -6.72 9.00
CA LYS A 84 -13.03 -5.38 8.90
C LYS A 84 -11.93 -4.33 8.69
N SER A 85 -10.81 -4.44 9.41
CA SER A 85 -9.67 -3.53 9.26
C SER A 85 -9.03 -3.65 7.87
N ILE A 86 -8.87 -4.87 7.37
CA ILE A 86 -8.35 -5.11 6.01
C ILE A 86 -9.28 -4.48 4.95
N ASP A 87 -10.59 -4.69 5.07
CA ASP A 87 -11.56 -4.06 4.18
C ASP A 87 -11.57 -2.53 4.29
N GLU A 88 -11.40 -1.97 5.49
CA GLU A 88 -11.31 -0.52 5.70
C GLU A 88 -10.10 0.09 4.99
N ILE A 89 -8.91 -0.51 5.14
CA ILE A 89 -7.69 -0.07 4.43
C ILE A 89 -7.91 -0.11 2.93
N LYS A 90 -8.47 -1.22 2.42
CA LYS A 90 -8.77 -1.38 0.98
C LYS A 90 -9.71 -0.31 0.46
N LEU A 91 -10.83 -0.08 1.14
CA LEU A 91 -11.86 0.86 0.70
C LEU A 91 -11.34 2.30 0.71
N LYS A 92 -10.57 2.69 1.74
CA LYS A 92 -9.89 3.99 1.78
C LYS A 92 -8.86 4.13 0.66
N ALA A 93 -8.09 3.08 0.36
CA ALA A 93 -7.15 3.09 -0.75
C ALA A 93 -7.86 3.28 -2.11
N ILE A 94 -8.99 2.59 -2.32
CA ILE A 94 -9.82 2.76 -3.52
C ILE A 94 -10.35 4.19 -3.64
N ASP A 95 -10.87 4.77 -2.55
CA ASP A 95 -11.38 6.14 -2.56
C ASP A 95 -10.27 7.15 -2.90
N LEU A 96 -9.10 7.03 -2.28
CA LEU A 96 -7.94 7.85 -2.62
C LEU A 96 -7.53 7.67 -4.09
N LEU A 97 -7.55 6.45 -4.61
CA LEU A 97 -7.17 6.15 -6.00
C LEU A 97 -8.14 6.77 -7.02
N ILE A 98 -9.44 6.77 -6.71
CA ILE A 98 -10.49 7.40 -7.53
C ILE A 98 -10.30 8.90 -7.57
N ASN A 99 -9.99 9.50 -6.42
CA ASN A 99 -9.83 10.94 -6.26
C ASN A 99 -8.42 11.45 -6.62
N LEU A 100 -7.47 10.54 -6.86
CA LEU A 100 -6.11 10.89 -7.23
C LEU A 100 -6.11 11.60 -8.59
N PRO A 101 -5.44 12.76 -8.73
CA PRO A 101 -5.33 13.44 -10.00
C PRO A 101 -4.73 12.51 -11.06
N LYS A 102 -5.10 12.74 -12.32
CA LYS A 102 -4.45 12.05 -13.44
C LYS A 102 -3.04 12.59 -13.56
N SER A 103 -2.06 11.70 -13.77
CA SER A 103 -0.71 12.13 -14.09
C SER A 103 -0.72 12.90 -15.41
N GLU A 104 -0.05 14.05 -15.42
CA GLU A 104 0.15 14.85 -16.62
C GLU A 104 1.41 14.34 -17.34
N GLY A 105 1.28 14.00 -18.62
CA GLY A 105 2.39 13.56 -19.48
C GLY A 105 2.41 12.07 -19.79
N GLU A 106 3.54 11.60 -20.34
CA GLU A 106 3.71 10.20 -20.73
C GLU A 106 3.92 9.32 -19.50
N ILE A 107 3.02 8.36 -19.28
CA ILE A 107 3.15 7.35 -18.24
C ILE A 107 4.21 6.33 -18.70
N LYS A 108 5.34 6.31 -18.01
CA LYS A 108 6.33 5.24 -18.20
C LYS A 108 5.82 3.93 -17.63
N LYS A 109 6.15 2.82 -18.29
CA LYS A 109 5.96 1.48 -17.72
C LYS A 109 6.78 1.36 -16.43
N TRP A 110 6.26 0.62 -15.45
CA TRP A 110 6.95 0.42 -14.17
C TRP A 110 8.19 -0.47 -14.27
N ILE A 111 8.15 -1.42 -15.20
CA ILE A 111 9.28 -2.28 -15.57
C ILE A 111 9.88 -1.68 -16.83
N ASP A 112 11.13 -1.22 -16.71
CA ASP A 112 11.95 -0.61 -17.77
C ASP A 112 13.08 -1.57 -18.16
#